data_AF-A0A7J5YYG9-F1
#
_entry.id   AF-A0A7J5YYG9-F1
#
_cell.length_a   1.000
_cell.length_b   1.000
_cell.length_c   1.000
_cell.angle_alpha   90.00
_cell.angle_beta   90.00
_cell.angle_gamma   90.00
#
_symmetry.space_group_name_H-M   'P 1'
#
loop_
_entity.id
_entity.type
_entity.pdbx_description
1 polymer ?
#
loop_
_entity_poly.entity_id
_entity_poly.type
_entity_poly.pdbx_seq_one_letter_code
_entity_poly.pdbx_strand_id
1 'polypeptide(L)' 'MELVLVQHDFEYTSKDGRLVSIKPNESYILVSRTNEHWWHVRKDLHTRPFYVPAQYVKELPTIMNTLLRWIHL' A
#
# COMPACT_ATOMS: atom_id res chain seq x y z
N MET A 1 7.80 10.33 -2.19
CA MET A 1 6.72 9.34 -2.17
C MET A 1 7.08 8.32 -1.13
N GLU A 2 6.26 8.19 -0.10
CA GLU A 2 6.40 7.15 0.93
C GLU A 2 5.82 5.84 0.37
N LEU A 3 6.50 4.73 0.62
CA LEU A 3 5.98 3.40 0.28
C LEU A 3 5.66 2.64 1.57
N VAL A 4 4.73 1.72 1.46
CA VAL A 4 4.42 0.73 2.49
C VAL A 4 4.55 -0.67 1.92
N LEU A 5 5.10 -1.58 2.70
CA LEU A 5 5.22 -3.00 2.39
C LEU A 5 4.13 -3.76 3.12
N VAL A 6 3.46 -4.66 2.42
CA VAL A 6 2.46 -5.54 3.02
C VAL A 6 3.16 -6.67 3.77
N GLN A 7 2.80 -6.84 5.04
CA GLN A 7 3.31 -7.90 5.90
C GLN A 7 2.38 -9.11 5.97
N HIS A 8 1.07 -8.87 5.84
CA HIS A 8 0.03 -9.89 5.95
C HIS A 8 -1.00 -9.71 4.84
N ASP A 9 -1.54 -10.80 4.32
CA ASP A 9 -2.60 -10.73 3.34
C ASP A 9 -3.90 -10.22 3.98
N PHE A 10 -4.70 -9.53 3.16
CA PHE A 10 -6.01 -9.06 3.55
C PHE A 10 -6.86 -8.87 2.30
N GLU A 11 -8.15 -9.19 2.40
CA GLU A 11 -9.09 -9.03 1.31
C GLU A 11 -10.44 -8.51 1.81
N TYR A 12 -11.03 -7.58 1.07
CA TYR A 12 -12.39 -7.12 1.30
C TYR A 12 -13.06 -6.65 0.02
N THR A 13 -14.39 -6.64 0.01
CA THR A 13 -15.18 -5.99 -1.03
C THR A 13 -15.47 -4.55 -0.63
N SER A 14 -15.00 -3.61 -1.44
CA SER A 14 -15.24 -2.18 -1.24
C SER A 14 -16.71 -1.82 -1.47
N LYS A 15 -17.13 -0.63 -1.00
CA LYS A 15 -18.52 -0.14 -1.14
C LYS A 15 -18.99 -0.05 -2.59
N ASP A 16 -18.06 0.11 -3.53
CA ASP A 16 -18.30 0.13 -4.97
C ASP A 16 -18.31 -1.27 -5.62
N GLY A 17 -18.28 -2.35 -4.82
CA GLY A 17 -18.26 -3.73 -5.29
C GLY A 17 -16.91 -4.23 -5.78
N ARG A 18 -15.86 -3.40 -5.74
CA ARG A 18 -14.51 -3.80 -6.13
C ARG A 18 -13.88 -4.70 -5.07
N LEU A 19 -13.36 -5.86 -5.50
CA LEU A 19 -12.51 -6.70 -4.67
C LEU A 19 -11.14 -6.04 -4.49
N VAL A 20 -10.77 -5.78 -3.25
CA VAL A 20 -9.45 -5.29 -2.87
C VAL A 20 -8.74 -6.41 -2.14
N SER A 21 -7.63 -6.88 -2.69
CA SER A 21 -6.75 -7.85 -2.04
C SER A 21 -5.34 -7.28 -1.99
N ILE A 22 -4.69 -7.44 -0.83
CA ILE A 22 -3.25 -7.21 -0.65
C ILE A 22 -2.58 -8.53 -0.28
N LYS A 23 -1.35 -8.73 -0.75
CA LYS A 23 -0.54 -9.92 -0.46
C LYS A 23 0.83 -9.53 0.12
N PRO A 24 1.41 -10.36 1.02
CA PRO A 24 2.73 -10.11 1.56
C PRO A 24 3.77 -9.84 0.48
N ASN A 25 4.70 -8.95 0.78
CA ASN A 25 5.76 -8.45 -0.14
C ASN A 25 5.28 -7.54 -1.28
N GLU A 26 3.98 -7.27 -1.41
CA GLU A 26 3.52 -6.18 -2.25
C GLU A 26 3.90 -4.84 -1.63
N SER A 27 4.18 -3.85 -2.47
CA SER A 27 4.42 -2.48 -2.02
C SER A 27 3.45 -1.50 -2.68
N TYR A 28 3.04 -0.51 -1.91
CA TYR A 28 2.08 0.50 -2.32
C TYR A 28 2.59 1.89 -2.00
N ILE A 29 2.18 2.87 -2.80
CA ILE A 29 2.43 4.28 -2.53
C ILE A 29 1.45 4.73 -1.45
N LEU A 30 1.98 5.19 -0.32
CA LEU A 30 1.19 5.79 0.73
C LEU A 30 0.68 7.16 0.28
N VAL A 31 -0.64 7.31 0.22
CA VAL A 31 -1.30 8.57 -0.13
C VAL A 31 -1.59 9.39 1.12
N SER A 32 -2.16 8.75 2.16
CA SER A 32 -2.48 9.41 3.43
C SER A 32 -2.66 8.41 4.57
N ARG A 33 -2.20 8.78 5.77
CA ARG A 33 -2.49 8.10 7.03
C ARG A 33 -3.79 8.65 7.61
N THR A 34 -4.92 8.10 7.15
CA THR A 34 -6.24 8.63 7.52
C THR A 34 -6.51 8.49 9.01
N ASN A 35 -6.15 7.36 9.62
CA ASN A 35 -6.14 7.14 11.07
C ASN A 35 -5.22 5.96 11.44
N GLU A 36 -5.25 5.52 12.70
CA GLU A 36 -4.45 4.40 13.22
C GLU A 36 -4.90 3.00 12.71
N HIS A 37 -6.09 2.90 12.11
CA HIS A 37 -6.66 1.64 11.66
C HIS A 37 -6.55 1.45 10.15
N TRP A 38 -6.71 2.51 9.37
CA TRP A 38 -6.82 2.46 7.92
C TRP A 38 -5.98 3.54 7.26
N TRP A 39 -5.12 3.10 6.34
CA TRP A 39 -4.31 3.98 5.52
C TRP A 39 -4.78 3.95 4.08
N HIS A 40 -4.66 5.09 3.41
CA HIS A 40 -5.03 5.26 2.03
C HIS A 40 -3.79 5.08 1.15
N VAL A 41 -3.82 4.10 0.25
CA VAL A 41 -2.70 3.69 -0.58
C VAL A 41 -3.11 3.57 -2.05
N ARG A 42 -2.13 3.51 -2.96
CA ARG A 42 -2.34 3.21 -4.38
C ARG A 42 -1.18 2.40 -4.94
N LYS A 43 -1.45 1.62 -6.00
CA LYS A 43 -0.43 0.75 -6.62
C LYS A 43 0.57 1.55 -7.46
N ASP A 44 0.07 2.53 -8.19
CA ASP A 44 0.85 3.45 -9.02
C ASP A 44 0.14 4.82 -9.10
N LEU A 45 0.73 5.78 -9.83
CA LEU A 45 0.20 7.14 -9.95
C LEU A 45 -1.15 7.23 -10.69
N HIS A 46 -1.51 6.22 -11.48
CA HIS A 46 -2.70 6.19 -12.34
C HIS A 46 -3.83 5.31 -11.77
N THR A 47 -3.51 4.42 -10.83
CA THR A 47 -4.49 3.56 -10.17
C THR A 47 -5.32 4.30 -9.14
N ARG A 48 -6.61 3.94 -9.08
CA ARG A 48 -7.53 4.44 -8.06
C ARG A 48 -7.06 3.99 -6.68
N PRO A 49 -6.86 4.92 -5.74
CA PRO A 49 -6.53 4.61 -4.35
C PRO A 49 -7.54 3.67 -3.67
N PHE A 50 -7.09 3.02 -2.61
CA PHE A 50 -7.91 2.15 -1.75
C PHE A 50 -7.36 2.13 -0.33
N TYR A 51 -8.14 1.59 0.60
CA TYR A 51 -7.78 1.53 2.00
C TYR A 51 -7.17 0.17 2.36
N VAL A 52 -6.15 0.20 3.19
CA VAL A 52 -5.53 -1.00 3.79
C VAL A 52 -5.48 -0.85 5.30
N PRO A 53 -5.59 -1.95 6.07
CA PRO A 53 -5.41 -1.89 7.51
C PRO A 53 -3.96 -1.46 7.84
N ALA A 54 -3.81 -0.44 8.67
CA ALA A 54 -2.50 0.09 9.04
C ALA A 54 -1.60 -0.97 9.70
N GLN A 55 -2.20 -1.90 10.47
CA GLN A 55 -1.48 -2.97 11.15
C GLN A 55 -0.94 -4.05 10.20
N TYR A 56 -1.38 -4.09 8.94
CA TYR A 56 -1.02 -5.12 7.96
C TYR A 56 0.12 -4.66 7.05
N VAL A 57 0.51 -3.39 7.16
CA VAL A 57 1.51 -2.76 6.32
C VAL A 57 2.57 -2.06 7.16
N LYS A 58 3.77 -1.94 6.64
CA LYS A 58 4.88 -1.25 7.29
C LYS A 58 5.47 -0.19 6.37
N GLU A 59 5.68 1.01 6.89
CA GLU A 59 6.40 2.06 6.16
C GLU A 59 7.79 1.56 5.75
N LEU A 60 8.13 1.74 4.48
CA LEU A 60 9.43 1.41 3.96
C LEU A 60 10.38 2.60 4.15
N PRO A 61 11.58 2.37 4.73
CA PRO A 61 12.60 3.42 4.85
C PRO A 61 12.93 4.04 3.49
N THR A 62 13.22 5.34 3.46
CA THR A 62 13.56 6.07 2.22
C THR A 62 14.68 5.42 1.40
N ILE A 63 15.65 4.80 2.07
CA ILE A 63 16.74 4.06 1.40
C ILE A 63 16.18 2.87 0.60
N MET A 64 15.28 2.09 1.21
CA MET A 64 14.62 0.97 0.54
C MET A 64 13.71 1.44 -0.59
N ASN A 65 12.99 2.56 -0.40
CA ASN A 65 12.15 3.15 -1.46
C ASN A 65 12.97 3.50 -2.69
N THR A 66 14.16 4.03 -2.47
CA THR A 66 15.08 4.40 -3.55
C THR A 66 15.57 3.13 -4.23
N LEU A 67 16.10 2.16 -3.49
CA LEU A 67 16.61 0.89 -4.03
C LEU A 67 15.57 0.13 -4.85
N LEU A 68 14.35 -0.05 -4.34
CA LEU A 68 13.26 -0.71 -5.07
C LEU A 68 12.93 -0.03 -6.40
N ARG A 69 13.10 1.30 -6.48
CA ARG A 69 12.89 2.03 -7.74
C ARG A 69 14.01 1.81 -8.75
N TRP A 70 15.24 1.59 -8.31
CA TRP A 70 16.40 1.35 -9.20
C TRP A 70 16.36 -0.05 -9.83
N ILE A 71 15.81 -1.05 -9.16
CA ILE A 71 15.75 -2.43 -9.69
C ILE A 71 14.68 -2.63 -10.77
N HIS A 72 13.78 -1.66 -10.95
CA HIS A 72 12.69 -1.70 -11.93
C HIS A 72 12.89 -0.71 -13.09
N LEU A 73 14.09 -0.14 -13.26
CA LEU A 73 14.55 0.68 -14.38
C LEU A 73 15.77 0.02 -15.04
#